data_AF-A0A101EE73-F1
#
_entry.id   AF-A0A101EE73-F1
#
_cell.length_a   1.000
_cell.length_b   1.000
_cell.length_c   1.000
_cell.angle_alpha   90.00
_cell.angle_beta   90.00
_cell.angle_gamma   90.00
#
_symmetry.space_group_name_H-M   'P 1'
#
loop_
_entity.id
_entity.type
_entity.pdbx_description
1 polymer ?
#
loop_
_entity_poly.entity_id
_entity_poly.type
_entity_poly.pdbx_seq_one_letter_code
_entity_poly.pdbx_strand_id
1 'polypeptide(L)' 'AENNFNMDVDRLYISKICVDQGPTMKRIRPRAMGRAYLIRKRTSHITVVVKEKEG' A
#
# COMPACT_ATOMS: atom_id res chain seq x y z
N ALA A 1 9.67 -13.35 -6.58
CA ALA A 1 9.63 -13.68 -8.01
C ALA A 1 10.87 -14.48 -8.36
N GLU A 2 12.07 -13.91 -8.28
CA GLU A 2 13.32 -14.67 -8.43
C GLU A 2 13.53 -15.74 -7.35
N ASN A 3 13.63 -15.35 -6.08
CA ASN A 3 14.08 -16.29 -5.03
C ASN A 3 13.08 -17.44 -4.75
N ASN A 4 11.79 -17.19 -4.95
CA ASN A 4 10.75 -18.18 -4.63
C ASN A 4 10.20 -18.91 -5.87
N PHE A 5 10.35 -18.33 -7.07
CA PHE A 5 9.77 -18.87 -8.31
C PHE A 5 10.77 -18.92 -9.47
N ASN A 6 12.05 -18.64 -9.21
CA ASN A 6 13.16 -18.67 -10.17
C ASN A 6 12.89 -17.92 -11.49
N MET A 7 12.12 -16.83 -11.40
CA MET A 7 11.72 -16.03 -12.55
C MET A 7 12.89 -15.20 -13.11
N ASP A 8 12.95 -15.04 -14.43
CA ASP A 8 13.97 -14.25 -15.14
C ASP A 8 13.66 -12.74 -15.05
N VAL A 9 14.55 -11.97 -14.39
CA VAL A 9 14.36 -10.54 -14.09
C VAL A 9 14.12 -9.71 -15.34
N ASP A 10 14.80 -10.06 -16.44
CA ASP A 10 14.75 -9.31 -17.68
C ASP A 10 13.40 -9.46 -18.40
N ARG A 11 12.60 -10.46 -18.00
CA ARG A 11 11.28 -10.76 -18.58
C ARG A 11 10.11 -10.41 -17.66
N LEU A 12 10.39 -9.91 -16.46
CA LEU A 12 9.35 -9.54 -15.50
C LEU A 12 8.68 -8.22 -15.89
N TYR A 13 7.35 -8.20 -15.83
CA TYR A 13 6.55 -6.99 -15.98
C TYR A 13 5.47 -6.89 -14.91
N ILE A 14 5.03 -5.65 -14.62
CA ILE A 14 3.96 -5.39 -13.65
C ILE A 14 2.63 -5.75 -14.31
N SER A 15 1.98 -6.81 -13.81
CA SER A 15 0.67 -7.25 -14.31
C SER A 15 -0.48 -6.51 -13.64
N LYS A 16 -0.33 -6.17 -12.35
CA LYS A 16 -1.32 -5.43 -11.58
C LYS A 16 -0.63 -4.66 -10.46
N ILE A 17 -1.07 -3.43 -10.26
CA ILE A 17 -0.71 -2.61 -9.12
C ILE A 17 -1.98 -1.99 -8.54
N CYS A 18 -2.22 -2.17 -7.25
CA CYS A 18 -3.34 -1.53 -6.56
C CYS A 18 -2.95 -1.07 -5.16
N VAL A 19 -3.63 -0.02 -4.70
CA VAL A 19 -3.44 0.55 -3.37
C VAL A 19 -4.80 0.61 -2.69
N ASP A 20 -4.97 -0.24 -1.69
CA ASP A 20 -6.21 -0.35 -0.95
C ASP A 20 -6.11 0.38 0.39
N GLN A 21 -7.28 0.69 0.96
CA GLN A 21 -7.34 1.37 2.25
C GLN A 21 -6.96 0.42 3.38
N GLY A 22 -5.97 0.82 4.18
CA GLY A 22 -5.61 0.16 5.43
C GLY A 22 -6.34 0.74 6.64
N PRO A 23 -6.13 0.15 7.83
CA PRO A 23 -6.74 0.63 9.06
C PRO A 23 -6.36 2.08 9.36
N THR A 24 -7.36 2.94 9.53
CA THR A 24 -7.12 4.35 9.85
C THR A 24 -7.00 4.56 11.34
N MET A 25 -5.82 4.98 11.81
CA MET A 25 -5.61 5.35 13.20
C MET A 25 -6.24 6.72 13.50
N LYS A 26 -7.05 6.79 14.55
CA LYS A 26 -7.65 8.02 15.05
C LYS A 26 -6.81 8.58 16.20
N ARG A 27 -6.53 9.88 16.20
CA ARG A 27 -5.87 10.61 17.29
C ARG A 27 -6.64 11.89 17.58
N ILE A 28 -6.73 12.27 18.84
CA ILE A 28 -7.38 13.52 19.25
C ILE A 28 -6.32 14.63 19.24
N ARG A 29 -6.67 15.79 18.67
CA ARG A 29 -5.85 17.00 18.74
C ARG A 29 -6.65 18.11 19.46
N PRO A 30 -6.16 18.65 20.57
CA PRO A 30 -6.81 19.76 21.26
C PRO A 30 -6.80 21.02 20.39
N ARG A 31 -7.84 21.85 20.53
CA ARG A 31 -8.05 23.12 19.82
C ARG A 31 -8.59 24.19 20.78
N ALA A 32 -8.60 25.43 20.30
CA ALA A 32 -9.09 26.58 21.07
C ALA A 32 -10.52 26.39 21.58
N MET A 33 -10.84 27.06 22.69
CA MET A 33 -12.16 27.03 23.34
C MET A 33 -12.60 25.62 23.78
N GLY A 34 -11.67 24.82 24.32
CA GLY A 34 -11.98 23.47 24.85
C GLY A 34 -12.41 22.44 23.80
N ARG A 35 -12.23 22.74 22.50
CA ARG A 35 -12.64 21.85 21.40
C ARG A 35 -11.58 20.79 21.13
N ALA A 36 -11.99 19.64 20.60
CA ALA A 36 -11.11 18.55 20.23
C ALA A 36 -11.47 18.01 18.84
N TYR A 37 -10.50 17.92 17.94
CA TYR A 37 -10.69 17.40 16.58
C TYR A 37 -9.98 16.07 16.39
N LEU A 38 -10.51 15.24 15.49
CA LEU A 38 -9.92 13.95 15.12
C LEU A 38 -8.92 14.12 13.98
N ILE A 39 -7.67 13.71 14.21
CA ILE A 39 -6.69 13.44 13.16
C ILE A 39 -6.85 11.98 12.73
N ARG A 40 -7.04 11.78 11.43
CA ARG A 40 -7.04 10.46 10.80
C ARG A 40 -5.67 10.20 10.18
N LYS A 41 -4.90 9.28 10.76
CA LYS A 41 -3.67 8.76 10.20
C LYS A 41 -4.03 7.53 9.35
N ARG A 42 -4.26 7.76 8.05
CA ARG A 42 -4.61 6.71 7.09
C ARG A 42 -3.38 5.88 6.76
N THR A 43 -3.51 4.57 6.74
CA THR A 43 -2.52 3.66 6.16
C THR A 43 -3.11 3.04 4.89
N SER A 44 -2.25 2.46 4.06
CA SER A 44 -2.62 1.82 2.81
C SER A 44 -1.94 0.46 2.68
N HIS A 45 -2.61 -0.48 2.06
CA HIS A 45 -2.03 -1.75 1.63
C HIS A 45 -1.67 -1.65 0.15
N ILE A 46 -0.38 -1.77 -0.15
CA ILE A 46 0.13 -1.68 -1.53
C ILE A 46 0.35 -3.12 -2.01
N THR A 47 -0.35 -3.50 -3.07
CA THR A 47 -0.22 -4.82 -3.69
C THR A 47 0.37 -4.65 -5.08
N VAL A 48 1.50 -5.31 -5.33
CA VAL A 48 2.18 -5.34 -6.63
C VAL A 48 2.27 -6.79 -7.09
N VAL A 49 1.74 -7.08 -8.27
CA VAL A 49 1.77 -8.40 -8.88
C VAL A 49 2.59 -8.34 -10.16
N VAL A 50 3.69 -9.08 -10.17
CA VAL A 50 4.56 -9.22 -11.35
C VAL A 50 4.30 -10.55 -12.04
N LYS A 51 4.43 -10.57 -13.36
CA LYS A 51 4.34 -11.77 -14.21
C LYS A 51 5.51 -11.78 -15.18
N GLU A 52 5.85 -12.95 -15.69
CA GLU A 52 6.77 -13.09 -16.80
C GLU A 52 6.03 -12.91 -18.12
N LYS A 53 6.68 -12.22 -19.05
CA LYS A 53 6.15 -12.06 -20.41
C LYS A 53 6.52 -13.31 -21.22
N GLU A 54 5.52 -14.15 -21.50
CA GLU A 54 5.67 -15.21 -22.52
C GLU A 54 5.77 -14.55 -23.90
N GLY A 55 6.85 -14.85 -24.60
CA GLY A 55 7.13 -14.43 -25.97
C GLY A 55 7.39 -15.65 -26.84
#